data_AF-A0A7J2Y7C7-F1
#
_entry.id   AF-A0A7J2Y7C7-F1
#
_cell.length_a   1.000
_cell.length_b   1.000
_cell.length_c   1.000
_cell.angle_alpha   90.00
_cell.angle_beta   90.00
_cell.angle_gamma   90.00
#
_symmetry.space_group_name_H-M   'P 1'
#
loop_
_entity.id
_entity.type
_entity.pdbx_description
1 polymer ?
#
loop_
_entity_poly.entity_id
_entity_poly.type
_entity_poly.pdbx_seq_one_letter_code
_entity_poly.pdbx_strand_id
1 'polypeptide(L)'
;MADEARGPLLYLYRPIPASPMAVALLLLLAVVVFVIGPIVGAAQGFWPLGGLCFVPILLVLGWILAFHPSPTHIYENGVEISLPAWRRMLGEARYVPWDDVIDVYPASYEVAGSFLSPFASSAGTLVHSGIAIDRRDGRRHLLRFTPGTIRAFRAESRGFTEAMAIIRDRFARKGQPMVTTARAYTDAEILSMQAMAREPLVSISSVFFAFFLPPVLLGAIFLAASSLGIEIATPLAVSVAFLPPAIAMGLTLRRSVRRNAVLSELWKHRERLRTEAAQGDDAPRSG
;
A
#
# COMPACT_ATOMS: atom_id res chain seq x y z
N MET A 1 9.23 -29.00 16.81
CA MET A 1 10.21 -29.08 15.71
C MET A 1 10.24 -27.82 14.83
N ALA A 2 9.13 -27.35 14.23
CA ALA A 2 9.18 -26.12 13.40
C ALA A 2 9.46 -24.83 14.19
N ASP A 3 8.94 -24.71 15.43
CA ASP A 3 9.19 -23.53 16.28
C ASP A 3 10.62 -23.47 16.84
N GLU A 4 11.26 -24.61 17.11
CA GLU A 4 12.66 -24.64 17.56
C GLU A 4 13.61 -24.13 16.47
N ALA A 5 13.33 -24.41 15.20
CA ALA A 5 14.13 -23.92 14.08
C ALA A 5 14.03 -22.39 13.89
N ARG A 6 12.91 -21.78 14.29
CA ARG A 6 12.66 -20.34 14.17
C ARG A 6 13.32 -19.53 15.29
N GLY A 7 13.57 -20.17 16.43
CA GLY A 7 14.03 -19.50 17.64
C GLY A 7 12.90 -18.71 18.33
N PRO A 8 13.21 -17.99 19.43
CA PRO A 8 12.21 -17.27 20.19
C PRO A 8 11.54 -16.16 19.36
N LEU A 9 10.25 -15.94 19.62
CA LEU A 9 9.50 -14.81 19.08
C LEU A 9 9.99 -13.51 19.75
N LEU A 10 10.48 -12.58 18.94
CA LEU A 10 10.96 -11.28 19.39
C LEU A 10 9.87 -10.21 19.31
N TYR A 11 8.99 -10.27 18.30
CA TYR A 11 7.91 -9.29 18.11
C TYR A 11 6.70 -9.85 17.39
N LEU A 12 5.52 -9.35 17.77
CA LEU A 12 4.25 -9.62 17.12
C LEU A 12 3.62 -8.31 16.68
N TYR A 13 3.34 -8.18 15.39
CA TYR A 13 2.53 -7.09 14.85
C TYR A 13 1.22 -7.64 14.28
N ARG A 14 0.10 -7.06 14.69
CA ARG A 14 -1.24 -7.35 14.14
C ARG A 14 -1.69 -6.19 13.27
N PRO A 15 -1.69 -6.34 11.93
CA PRO A 15 -2.16 -5.28 11.04
C PRO A 15 -3.65 -4.98 11.24
N ILE A 16 -4.06 -3.77 10.88
CA ILE A 16 -5.48 -3.39 10.88
C ILE A 16 -6.23 -4.30 9.89
N PRO A 17 -7.37 -4.90 10.26
CA PRO A 17 -8.03 -5.93 9.46
C PRO A 17 -8.58 -5.39 8.13
N ALA A 18 -9.01 -4.13 8.10
CA ALA A 18 -9.53 -3.45 6.92
C ALA A 18 -8.99 -2.02 6.84
N SER A 19 -8.77 -1.51 5.63
CA SER A 19 -8.39 -0.12 5.47
C SER A 19 -9.56 0.81 5.85
N PRO A 20 -9.30 1.99 6.46
CA PRO A 20 -10.36 2.95 6.78
C PRO A 20 -11.23 3.31 5.57
N MET A 21 -10.63 3.35 4.38
CA MET A 21 -11.34 3.58 3.13
C MET A 21 -12.31 2.46 2.75
N ALA A 22 -11.93 1.19 2.91
CA ALA A 22 -12.82 0.07 2.63
C ALA A 22 -14.03 0.08 3.59
N VAL A 23 -13.79 0.42 4.86
CA VAL A 23 -14.85 0.60 5.86
C VAL A 23 -15.76 1.78 5.50
N ALA A 24 -15.19 2.92 5.13
CA ALA A 24 -15.97 4.10 4.72
C ALA A 24 -16.84 3.82 3.48
N LEU A 25 -16.29 3.14 2.47
CA LEU A 25 -17.04 2.71 1.29
C LEU A 25 -18.17 1.75 1.65
N LEU A 26 -17.90 0.78 2.52
CA LEU A 26 -18.91 -0.16 3.01
C LEU A 26 -20.05 0.56 3.74
N LEU A 27 -19.73 1.53 4.60
CA LEU A 27 -20.74 2.34 5.30
C LEU A 27 -21.57 3.18 4.32
N LEU A 28 -20.93 3.82 3.35
CA LEU A 28 -21.63 4.59 2.32
C LEU A 28 -22.59 3.70 1.52
N LEU A 29 -22.11 2.55 1.04
CA LEU A 29 -22.93 1.59 0.32
C LEU A 29 -24.08 1.08 1.20
N ALA A 30 -23.83 0.80 2.49
CA ALA A 30 -24.87 0.39 3.42
C ALA A 30 -25.96 1.45 3.57
N VAL A 31 -25.61 2.74 3.67
CA VAL A 31 -26.60 3.84 3.71
C VAL A 31 -27.38 3.92 2.40
N VAL A 32 -26.69 3.88 1.25
CA VAL A 32 -27.34 3.96 -0.07
C VAL A 32 -28.31 2.80 -0.27
N VAL A 33 -27.88 1.59 0.07
CA VAL A 33 -28.64 0.36 -0.16
C VAL A 33 -29.74 0.20 0.89
N PHE A 34 -29.47 0.32 2.18
CA PHE A 34 -30.46 0.01 3.22
C PHE A 34 -31.31 1.20 3.70
N VAL A 35 -30.95 2.45 3.34
CA VAL A 35 -31.70 3.64 3.76
C VAL A 35 -32.27 4.38 2.55
N ILE A 36 -31.41 4.84 1.64
CA ILE A 36 -31.84 5.69 0.51
C ILE A 36 -32.66 4.88 -0.51
N GLY A 37 -32.20 3.68 -0.86
CA GLY A 37 -32.87 2.76 -1.79
C GLY A 37 -34.34 2.50 -1.43
N PRO A 38 -34.64 2.04 -0.20
CA PRO A 38 -36.01 1.86 0.27
C PRO A 38 -36.86 3.14 0.26
N ILE A 39 -36.28 4.29 0.63
CA ILE A 39 -37.04 5.56 0.72
C ILE A 39 -37.39 6.10 -0.68
N VAL A 40 -36.44 6.08 -1.61
CA VAL A 40 -36.55 6.76 -2.91
C VAL A 40 -36.92 5.79 -4.03
N GLY A 41 -36.31 4.61 -4.05
CA GLY A 41 -36.41 3.63 -5.12
C GLY A 41 -37.58 2.65 -4.98
N ALA A 42 -38.11 2.41 -3.78
CA ALA A 42 -39.19 1.45 -3.58
C ALA A 42 -40.49 1.88 -4.26
N ALA A 43 -40.86 3.16 -4.18
CA ALA A 43 -42.05 3.71 -4.83
C ALA A 43 -42.02 3.58 -6.37
N GLN A 44 -40.82 3.45 -6.94
CA GLN A 44 -40.57 3.39 -8.38
C GLN A 44 -40.23 1.96 -8.85
N GLY A 45 -40.28 0.95 -7.96
CA GLY A 45 -39.92 -0.44 -8.28
C GLY A 45 -38.43 -0.70 -8.46
N PHE A 46 -37.56 0.30 -8.25
CA PHE A 46 -36.10 0.20 -8.32
C PHE A 46 -35.47 -0.34 -7.03
N TRP A 47 -36.27 -0.89 -6.12
CA TRP A 47 -35.79 -1.53 -4.89
C TRP A 47 -36.67 -2.75 -4.57
N PRO A 48 -36.10 -3.96 -4.30
CA PRO A 48 -34.67 -4.29 -4.19
C PRO A 48 -34.02 -4.76 -5.50
N LEU A 49 -34.59 -4.48 -6.68
CA LEU A 49 -34.04 -4.91 -7.99
C LEU A 49 -33.70 -6.41 -8.03
N GLY A 50 -34.59 -7.27 -7.49
CA GLY A 50 -34.35 -8.72 -7.41
C GLY A 50 -33.09 -9.11 -6.58
N GLY A 51 -32.57 -8.21 -5.75
CA GLY A 51 -31.37 -8.40 -4.94
C GLY A 51 -30.08 -7.84 -5.55
N LEU A 52 -30.11 -7.34 -6.79
CA LEU A 52 -28.90 -6.81 -7.45
C LEU A 52 -28.30 -5.59 -6.72
N CYS A 53 -29.13 -4.83 -6.01
CA CYS A 53 -28.68 -3.68 -5.21
C CYS A 53 -27.71 -4.07 -4.07
N PHE A 54 -27.68 -5.33 -3.63
CA PHE A 54 -26.77 -5.82 -2.59
C PHE A 54 -25.41 -6.26 -3.14
N VAL A 55 -25.28 -6.47 -4.46
CA VAL A 55 -24.05 -6.96 -5.09
C VAL A 55 -22.84 -6.06 -4.76
N PRO A 56 -22.91 -4.71 -4.82
CA PRO A 56 -21.77 -3.87 -4.44
C PRO A 56 -21.29 -4.09 -3.01
N ILE A 57 -22.21 -4.31 -2.05
CA ILE A 57 -21.86 -4.59 -0.65
C ILE A 57 -21.16 -5.94 -0.55
N LEU A 58 -21.71 -6.98 -1.19
CA LEU A 58 -21.11 -8.31 -1.20
C LEU A 58 -19.70 -8.31 -1.82
N LEU A 59 -19.49 -7.54 -2.89
CA LEU A 59 -18.19 -7.37 -3.52
C LEU A 59 -17.19 -6.71 -2.57
N VAL A 60 -17.59 -5.64 -1.86
CA VAL A 60 -16.70 -4.97 -0.88
C VAL A 60 -16.40 -5.87 0.32
N LEU A 61 -17.39 -6.61 0.83
CA LEU A 61 -17.18 -7.58 1.91
C LEU A 61 -16.24 -8.71 1.49
N GLY A 62 -16.46 -9.29 0.31
CA GLY A 62 -15.59 -10.31 -0.28
C GLY A 62 -14.17 -9.79 -0.47
N TRP A 63 -14.03 -8.53 -0.90
CA TRP A 63 -12.74 -7.86 -1.01
C TRP A 63 -12.05 -7.71 0.35
N ILE A 64 -12.74 -7.21 1.38
CA ILE A 64 -12.20 -7.07 2.74
C ILE A 64 -11.71 -8.43 3.26
N LEU A 65 -12.51 -9.49 3.07
CA LEU A 65 -12.15 -10.83 3.51
C LEU A 65 -10.94 -11.38 2.75
N ALA A 66 -10.94 -11.28 1.41
CA ALA A 66 -9.84 -11.75 0.56
C ALA A 66 -8.51 -11.07 0.90
N PHE A 67 -8.55 -9.77 1.20
CA PHE A 67 -7.38 -8.98 1.54
C PHE A 67 -7.07 -8.90 3.04
N HIS A 68 -7.82 -9.64 3.87
CA HIS A 68 -7.60 -9.66 5.32
C HIS A 68 -6.17 -10.14 5.65
N PRO A 69 -5.34 -9.29 6.30
CA PRO A 69 -3.95 -9.61 6.57
C PRO A 69 -3.83 -10.66 7.68
N SER A 70 -2.76 -11.47 7.65
CA SER A 70 -2.33 -12.24 8.80
C SER A 70 -1.41 -11.40 9.71
N PRO A 71 -1.22 -11.79 10.98
CA PRO A 71 -0.18 -11.20 11.80
C PRO A 71 1.22 -11.37 11.18
N THR A 72 2.10 -10.43 11.50
CA THR A 72 3.54 -10.51 11.25
C THR A 72 4.22 -10.96 12.54
N HIS A 73 5.10 -11.96 12.46
CA HIS A 73 5.89 -12.45 13.58
C HIS A 73 7.38 -12.32 13.27
N ILE A 74 8.14 -11.69 14.15
CA ILE A 74 9.59 -11.56 14.02
C ILE A 74 10.21 -12.52 15.04
N TYR A 75 11.00 -13.47 14.55
CA TYR A 75 11.71 -14.46 15.35
C TYR A 75 13.22 -14.21 15.30
N GLU A 76 13.97 -14.87 16.17
CA GLU A 76 15.44 -14.79 16.21
C GLU A 76 16.09 -15.26 14.90
N ASN A 77 15.55 -16.29 14.24
CA ASN A 77 16.11 -16.89 13.02
C ASN A 77 15.34 -16.56 11.73
N GLY A 78 14.25 -15.79 11.80
CA GLY A 78 13.54 -15.34 10.61
C GLY A 78 12.30 -14.50 10.90
N VAL A 79 11.50 -14.27 9.87
CA VAL A 79 10.27 -13.47 9.95
C VAL A 79 9.14 -14.15 9.19
N GLU A 80 7.96 -14.19 9.80
CA GLU A 80 6.72 -14.52 9.11
C GLU A 80 6.06 -13.24 8.61
N ILE A 81 5.95 -13.14 7.29
CA ILE A 81 5.39 -11.97 6.61
C ILE A 81 3.86 -12.04 6.65
N SER A 82 3.23 -10.91 6.94
CA SER A 82 1.78 -10.72 6.78
C SER A 82 1.36 -10.95 5.32
N LEU A 83 0.51 -11.95 5.07
CA LEU A 83 -0.10 -12.22 3.77
C LEU A 83 -1.62 -12.03 3.80
N PRO A 84 -2.23 -11.51 2.71
CA PRO A 84 -3.68 -11.47 2.56
C PRO A 84 -4.27 -12.89 2.52
N ALA A 85 -5.54 -13.03 2.92
CA ALA A 85 -6.22 -14.32 3.02
C ALA A 85 -6.16 -15.13 1.71
N TRP A 86 -6.37 -14.49 0.55
CA TRP A 86 -6.33 -15.20 -0.74
C TRP A 86 -4.97 -15.85 -1.02
N ARG A 87 -3.86 -15.19 -0.68
CA ARG A 87 -2.50 -15.77 -0.83
C ARG A 87 -2.25 -16.91 0.15
N ARG A 88 -2.81 -16.80 1.36
CA ARG A 88 -2.75 -17.89 2.35
C ARG A 88 -3.53 -19.11 1.88
N MET A 89 -4.68 -18.92 1.25
CA MET A 89 -5.46 -20.00 0.65
C MET A 89 -4.72 -20.69 -0.49
N LEU A 90 -3.88 -19.96 -1.23
CA LEU A 90 -2.99 -20.53 -2.25
C LEU A 90 -1.75 -21.23 -1.69
N GLY A 91 -1.58 -21.29 -0.36
CA GLY A 91 -0.46 -21.98 0.28
C GLY A 91 0.89 -21.25 0.18
N GLU A 92 0.89 -19.93 -0.08
CA GLU A 92 2.14 -19.16 -0.20
C GLU A 92 2.96 -19.21 1.10
N ALA A 93 4.25 -19.54 0.97
CA ALA A 93 5.17 -19.59 2.10
C ALA A 93 5.33 -18.21 2.75
N ARG A 94 5.17 -18.16 4.07
CA ARG A 94 5.16 -16.92 4.86
C ARG A 94 6.48 -16.65 5.59
N TYR A 95 7.17 -17.72 5.95
CA TYR A 95 8.39 -17.64 6.74
C TYR A 95 9.59 -17.40 5.85
N VAL A 96 10.40 -16.41 6.21
CA VAL A 96 11.67 -16.09 5.56
C VAL A 96 12.78 -16.18 6.62
N PRO A 97 13.68 -17.17 6.52
CA PRO A 97 14.87 -17.23 7.37
C PRO A 97 15.76 -16.01 7.15
N TRP A 98 16.40 -15.51 8.21
CA TRP A 98 17.33 -14.38 8.06
C TRP A 98 18.55 -14.72 7.20
N ASP A 99 18.95 -15.99 7.17
CA ASP A 99 20.07 -16.45 6.34
C ASP A 99 19.78 -16.34 4.84
N ASP A 100 18.51 -16.31 4.44
CA ASP A 100 18.08 -16.10 3.04
C ASP A 100 18.01 -14.62 2.66
N VAL A 101 18.18 -13.72 3.62
CA VAL A 101 18.00 -12.28 3.44
C VAL A 101 19.34 -11.61 3.10
N ILE A 102 19.32 -10.76 2.08
CA ILE A 102 20.46 -9.94 1.67
C ILE A 102 20.37 -8.56 2.32
N ASP A 103 19.19 -7.93 2.23
CA ASP A 103 18.96 -6.61 2.79
C ASP A 103 17.65 -6.54 3.57
N VAL A 104 17.69 -5.87 4.71
CA VAL A 104 16.53 -5.44 5.49
C VAL A 104 16.65 -3.95 5.75
N TYR A 105 15.66 -3.16 5.34
CA TYR A 105 15.72 -1.71 5.44
C TYR A 105 14.32 -1.09 5.54
N PRO A 106 14.20 0.12 6.12
CA PRO A 106 12.97 0.90 6.04
C PRO A 106 12.57 1.08 4.58
N ALA A 107 11.29 0.88 4.28
CA ALA A 107 10.74 1.06 2.96
C ALA A 107 9.51 1.95 3.03
N SER A 108 9.45 2.92 2.14
CA SER A 108 8.21 3.64 1.90
C SER A 108 7.38 2.84 0.90
N TYR A 109 6.09 2.74 1.15
CA TYR A 109 5.17 2.22 0.17
C TYR A 109 3.92 3.08 0.12
N GLU A 110 3.38 3.22 -1.08
CA GLU A 110 2.07 3.81 -1.28
C GLU A 110 1.12 2.65 -1.51
N VAL A 111 0.58 2.10 -0.42
CA VAL A 111 -0.54 1.15 -0.55
C VAL A 111 -1.70 1.97 -1.04
N ALA A 112 -2.21 1.61 -2.22
CA ALA A 112 -3.60 1.47 -2.67
C ALA A 112 -4.67 2.51 -2.27
N GLY A 113 -4.38 3.53 -1.47
CA GLY A 113 -5.20 4.71 -1.30
C GLY A 113 -5.35 5.42 -2.64
N SER A 114 -4.32 5.41 -3.50
CA SER A 114 -4.42 5.83 -4.91
C SER A 114 -5.38 4.96 -5.74
N PHE A 115 -5.59 3.70 -5.34
CA PHE A 115 -6.46 2.76 -6.05
C PHE A 115 -7.94 2.92 -5.65
N LEU A 116 -8.22 3.37 -4.43
CA LEU A 116 -9.58 3.64 -3.95
C LEU A 116 -9.94 5.14 -3.95
N SER A 117 -8.95 6.04 -3.88
CA SER A 117 -9.09 7.50 -3.95
C SER A 117 -7.77 8.15 -4.44
N PRO A 118 -7.64 8.35 -5.76
CA PRO A 118 -6.50 9.10 -6.30
C PRO A 118 -6.44 10.54 -5.78
N PHE A 119 -7.52 11.09 -5.21
CA PHE A 119 -7.53 12.37 -4.49
C PHE A 119 -6.72 12.34 -3.19
N ALA A 120 -6.70 11.23 -2.46
CA ALA A 120 -5.88 11.09 -1.25
C ALA A 120 -4.39 10.96 -1.57
N SER A 121 -4.05 10.40 -2.73
CA SER A 121 -2.67 10.20 -3.17
C SER A 121 -2.08 11.41 -3.90
N SER A 122 -2.90 12.21 -4.60
CA SER A 122 -2.44 13.38 -5.37
C SER A 122 -1.92 14.52 -4.49
N ALA A 123 -2.41 14.61 -3.25
CA ALA A 123 -1.92 15.59 -2.28
C ALA A 123 -0.54 15.22 -1.68
N GLY A 124 0.03 14.05 -1.99
CA GLY A 124 1.32 13.60 -1.43
C GLY A 124 1.30 13.45 0.10
N THR A 125 0.10 13.32 0.69
CA THR A 125 -0.14 13.43 2.13
C THR A 125 0.05 12.11 2.87
N LEU A 126 -0.03 10.96 2.21
CA LEU A 126 0.07 9.63 2.82
C LEU A 126 1.27 8.86 2.25
N VAL A 127 2.32 8.69 3.07
CA VAL A 127 3.40 7.76 2.80
C VAL A 127 3.31 6.68 3.87
N HIS A 128 3.10 5.42 3.50
CA HIS A 128 3.09 4.35 4.48
C HIS A 128 4.51 3.87 4.73
N SER A 129 4.82 3.64 6.01
CA SER A 129 6.09 3.07 6.42
C SER A 129 5.99 1.54 6.43
N GLY A 130 7.00 0.91 5.86
CA GLY A 130 7.15 -0.52 5.75
C GLY A 130 8.59 -0.94 5.99
N ILE A 131 8.82 -2.25 6.01
CA ILE A 131 10.16 -2.83 6.06
C ILE A 131 10.30 -3.70 4.82
N ALA A 132 11.28 -3.39 3.98
CA ALA A 132 11.62 -4.24 2.84
C ALA A 132 12.61 -5.32 3.27
N ILE A 133 12.38 -6.52 2.74
CA ILE A 133 13.23 -7.69 2.90
C ILE A 133 13.56 -8.18 1.49
N ASP A 134 14.80 -7.97 1.08
CA ASP A 134 15.32 -8.44 -0.19
C ASP A 134 16.03 -9.79 0.05
N ARG A 135 15.59 -10.82 -0.66
CA ARG A 135 16.11 -12.20 -0.52
C ARG A 135 17.19 -12.50 -1.55
N ARG A 136 17.98 -13.55 -1.27
CA ARG A 136 19.01 -14.07 -2.18
C ARG A 136 18.49 -14.57 -3.52
N ASP A 137 17.24 -15.02 -3.57
CA ASP A 137 16.56 -15.45 -4.79
C ASP A 137 16.03 -14.28 -5.65
N GLY A 138 16.33 -13.03 -5.26
CA GLY A 138 15.89 -11.82 -5.94
C GLY A 138 14.45 -11.40 -5.61
N ARG A 139 13.74 -12.14 -4.75
CA ARG A 139 12.39 -11.75 -4.32
C ARG A 139 12.47 -10.65 -3.27
N ARG A 140 11.56 -9.69 -3.40
CA ARG A 140 11.36 -8.61 -2.43
C ARG A 140 10.03 -8.80 -1.71
N HIS A 141 10.10 -8.83 -0.39
CA HIS A 141 8.93 -8.79 0.48
C HIS A 141 8.83 -7.44 1.18
N LEU A 142 7.60 -6.98 1.40
CA LEU A 142 7.32 -5.72 2.05
C LEU A 142 6.40 -5.97 3.24
N LEU A 143 6.94 -5.79 4.45
CA LEU A 143 6.17 -5.76 5.68
C LEU A 143 5.48 -4.41 5.78
N ARG A 144 4.15 -4.45 5.84
CA ARG A 144 3.29 -3.27 5.80
C ARG A 144 2.87 -2.88 7.20
N PHE A 145 3.06 -1.62 7.58
CA PHE A 145 2.59 -1.08 8.85
C PHE A 145 1.53 -0.01 8.62
N THR A 146 0.43 -0.12 9.37
CA THR A 146 -0.69 0.82 9.33
C THR A 146 -1.01 1.30 10.75
N PRO A 147 -1.37 2.58 10.94
CA PRO A 147 -1.58 3.63 9.92
C PRO A 147 -0.28 4.09 9.22
N GLY A 148 -0.41 4.60 7.99
CA GLY A 148 0.71 5.27 7.32
C GLY A 148 1.01 6.62 7.94
N THR A 149 2.19 7.16 7.66
CA THR A 149 2.50 8.54 8.04
C THR A 149 1.69 9.51 7.18
N ILE A 150 0.85 10.32 7.82
CA ILE A 150 0.29 11.51 7.19
C ILE A 150 1.35 12.59 7.35
N ARG A 151 1.77 13.29 6.28
CA ARG A 151 2.84 14.32 6.34
C ARG A 151 2.65 15.38 7.45
N ALA A 152 1.42 15.61 7.91
CA ALA A 152 1.07 16.50 9.02
C ALA A 152 1.19 15.87 10.43
N PHE A 153 1.14 14.54 10.55
CA PHE A 153 1.28 13.77 11.79
C PHE A 153 2.59 12.94 11.72
N ARG A 154 3.67 13.58 12.16
CA ARG A 154 5.07 13.16 11.97
C ARG A 154 5.54 11.97 12.82
N ALA A 155 4.64 11.09 13.26
CA ALA A 155 5.02 9.89 14.01
C ALA A 155 4.94 8.67 13.10
N GLU A 156 6.09 8.02 12.85
CA GLU A 156 6.11 6.66 12.35
C GLU A 156 5.23 5.78 13.25
N SER A 157 4.47 4.84 12.67
CA SER A 157 3.58 4.00 13.47
C SER A 157 4.39 3.23 14.52
N ARG A 158 3.87 3.14 15.76
CA ARG A 158 4.50 2.39 16.85
C ARG A 158 4.90 0.97 16.45
N GLY A 159 4.05 0.30 15.66
CA GLY A 159 4.34 -1.04 15.15
C GLY A 159 5.59 -1.10 14.27
N PHE A 160 5.80 -0.07 13.44
CA PHE A 160 6.99 0.03 12.59
C PHE A 160 8.25 0.32 13.43
N THR A 161 8.18 1.29 14.34
CA THR A 161 9.36 1.71 15.13
C THR A 161 9.85 0.58 16.04
N GLU A 162 8.94 -0.11 16.72
CA GLU A 162 9.26 -1.28 17.56
C GLU A 162 9.82 -2.44 16.73
N ALA A 163 9.17 -2.79 15.60
CA ALA A 163 9.65 -3.85 14.72
C ALA A 163 11.05 -3.57 14.17
N MET A 164 11.31 -2.34 13.71
CA MET A 164 12.63 -1.94 13.22
C MET A 164 13.69 -1.95 14.32
N ALA A 165 13.36 -1.51 15.53
CA ALA A 165 14.29 -1.56 16.65
C ALA A 165 14.69 -2.99 17.00
N ILE A 166 13.72 -3.91 17.01
CA ILE A 166 13.96 -5.33 17.31
C ILE A 166 14.79 -6.01 16.22
N ILE A 167 14.52 -5.71 14.94
CA ILE A 167 15.33 -6.23 13.84
C ILE A 167 16.76 -5.69 13.93
N ARG A 168 16.94 -4.39 14.15
CA ARG A 168 18.26 -3.77 14.32
C ARG A 168 19.05 -4.41 15.46
N ASP A 169 18.44 -4.54 16.63
CA ASP A 169 19.05 -5.18 17.79
C ASP A 169 19.48 -6.61 17.46
N ARG A 170 18.60 -7.41 16.85
CA ARG A 170 18.93 -8.78 16.44
C ARG A 170 20.14 -8.84 15.51
N PHE A 171 20.19 -8.00 14.48
CA PHE A 171 21.31 -7.99 13.53
C PHE A 171 22.60 -7.52 14.20
N ALA A 172 22.54 -6.50 15.05
CA ALA A 172 23.67 -6.02 15.84
C ALA A 172 24.22 -7.09 16.78
N ARG A 173 23.37 -7.79 17.56
CA ARG A 173 23.78 -8.88 18.46
C ARG A 173 24.47 -10.03 17.75
N LYS A 174 24.15 -10.27 16.47
CA LYS A 174 24.78 -11.31 15.64
C LYS A 174 25.98 -10.80 14.83
N GLY A 175 26.35 -9.52 14.95
CA GLY A 175 27.41 -8.90 14.16
C GLY A 175 27.13 -8.93 12.65
N GLN A 176 25.85 -8.99 12.25
CA GLN A 176 25.45 -9.08 10.85
C GLN A 176 25.00 -7.71 10.33
N PRO A 177 25.46 -7.26 9.15
CA PRO A 177 24.94 -6.05 8.55
C PRO A 177 23.49 -6.25 8.11
N MET A 178 22.64 -5.24 8.31
CA MET A 178 21.27 -5.27 7.80
C MET A 178 21.20 -5.06 6.29
N VAL A 179 22.14 -4.33 5.71
CA VAL A 179 22.17 -4.00 4.28
C VAL A 179 23.58 -4.27 3.75
N THR A 180 23.66 -5.11 2.73
CA THR A 180 24.92 -5.53 2.09
C THR A 180 25.08 -4.96 0.69
N THR A 181 24.00 -4.60 0.00
CA THR A 181 24.07 -4.11 -1.40
C THR A 181 23.95 -2.60 -1.54
N ALA A 182 24.03 -1.82 -0.45
CA ALA A 182 23.86 -0.37 -0.51
C ALA A 182 24.97 0.29 -1.35
N ARG A 183 24.55 1.04 -2.37
CA ARG A 183 25.46 1.88 -3.17
C ARG A 183 25.93 3.09 -2.35
N ALA A 184 27.17 3.50 -2.59
CA ALA A 184 27.65 4.79 -2.15
C ALA A 184 27.08 5.86 -3.07
N TYR A 185 26.55 6.93 -2.49
CA TYR A 185 26.02 8.08 -3.21
C TYR A 185 26.76 9.34 -2.74
N THR A 186 26.99 10.26 -3.66
CA THR A 186 27.46 11.61 -3.35
C THR A 186 26.32 12.48 -2.82
N ASP A 187 26.64 13.56 -2.12
CA ASP A 187 25.62 14.50 -1.61
C ASP A 187 24.76 15.09 -2.73
N ALA A 188 25.35 15.36 -3.90
CA ALA A 188 24.63 15.84 -5.07
C ALA A 188 23.62 14.79 -5.59
N GLU A 189 24.00 13.52 -5.64
CA GLU A 189 23.10 12.43 -6.00
C GLU A 189 21.97 12.28 -4.98
N ILE A 190 22.28 12.31 -3.68
CA ILE A 190 21.27 12.24 -2.60
C ILE A 190 20.26 13.39 -2.75
N LEU A 191 20.71 14.62 -2.98
CA LEU A 191 19.83 15.78 -3.17
C LEU A 191 18.93 15.62 -4.40
N SER A 192 19.47 15.14 -5.53
CA SER A 192 18.68 14.90 -6.75
C SER A 192 17.65 13.78 -6.57
N MET A 193 18.01 12.69 -5.89
CA MET A 193 17.11 11.59 -5.55
C MET A 193 16.00 12.05 -4.60
N GLN A 194 16.32 12.90 -3.62
CA GLN A 194 15.33 13.50 -2.74
C GLN A 194 14.39 14.46 -3.47
N ALA A 195 14.90 15.26 -4.42
CA ALA A 195 14.07 16.12 -5.26
C ALA A 195 13.07 15.29 -6.08
N MET A 196 13.54 14.23 -6.74
CA MET A 196 12.70 13.31 -7.50
C MET A 196 11.63 12.64 -6.62
N ALA A 197 11.99 12.22 -5.40
CA ALA A 197 11.04 11.61 -4.47
C ALA A 197 9.99 12.60 -3.93
N ARG A 198 10.22 13.91 -4.03
CA ARG A 198 9.27 14.94 -3.58
C ARG A 198 8.25 15.32 -4.65
N GLU A 199 8.44 14.91 -5.91
CA GLU A 199 7.51 15.23 -6.98
C GLU A 199 6.11 14.63 -6.74
N PRO A 200 5.04 15.40 -7.00
CA PRO A 200 3.68 14.89 -6.93
C PRO A 200 3.48 13.82 -8.01
N LEU A 201 2.83 12.70 -7.64
CA LEU A 201 2.63 11.59 -8.57
C LEU A 201 1.81 12.01 -9.79
N VAL A 202 0.74 12.76 -9.55
CA VAL A 202 -0.16 13.32 -10.57
C VAL A 202 -0.73 14.62 -10.00
N SER A 203 -0.98 15.62 -10.86
CA SER A 203 -1.66 16.84 -10.42
C SER A 203 -3.10 16.54 -10.00
N ILE A 204 -3.59 17.26 -8.99
CA ILE A 204 -4.98 17.17 -8.53
C ILE A 204 -5.95 17.46 -9.68
N SER A 205 -5.62 18.43 -10.54
CA SER A 205 -6.41 18.76 -11.73
C SER A 205 -6.56 17.59 -12.69
N SER A 206 -5.49 16.86 -12.99
CA SER A 206 -5.55 15.70 -13.88
C SER A 206 -6.37 14.56 -13.29
N VAL A 207 -6.29 14.34 -11.97
CA VAL A 207 -7.17 13.38 -11.28
C VAL A 207 -8.63 13.81 -11.36
N PHE A 208 -8.91 15.10 -11.10
CA PHE A 208 -10.27 15.63 -11.17
C PHE A 208 -10.89 15.43 -12.56
N PHE A 209 -10.21 15.84 -13.63
CA PHE A 209 -10.72 15.67 -14.99
C PHE A 209 -10.85 14.19 -15.38
N ALA A 210 -9.92 13.33 -14.99
CA ALA A 210 -10.01 11.90 -15.31
C ALA A 210 -11.25 11.23 -14.70
N PHE A 211 -11.73 11.68 -13.54
CA PHE A 211 -12.86 11.08 -12.82
C PHE A 211 -14.20 11.74 -13.12
N PHE A 212 -14.24 13.07 -13.25
CA PHE A 212 -15.49 13.80 -13.38
C PHE A 212 -15.86 14.14 -14.82
N LEU A 213 -14.89 14.32 -15.71
CA LEU A 213 -15.17 14.67 -17.11
C LEU A 213 -15.92 13.55 -17.86
N PRO A 214 -15.56 12.25 -17.73
CA PRO A 214 -16.24 11.20 -18.48
C PRO A 214 -17.73 11.06 -18.13
N PRO A 215 -18.15 10.99 -16.84
CA PRO A 215 -19.57 10.94 -16.48
C PRO A 215 -20.35 12.18 -16.94
N VAL A 216 -19.75 13.38 -16.86
CA VAL A 216 -20.39 14.63 -17.31
C VAL A 216 -20.59 14.62 -18.82
N LEU A 217 -19.58 14.24 -19.59
CA LEU A 217 -19.68 14.11 -21.05
C LEU A 217 -20.71 13.06 -21.44
N LEU A 218 -20.73 11.91 -20.77
CA LEU A 218 -21.74 10.88 -20.98
C LEU A 218 -23.15 11.40 -20.70
N GLY A 219 -23.36 12.07 -19.57
CA GLY A 219 -24.65 12.69 -19.25
C GLY A 219 -25.10 13.67 -20.34
N ALA A 220 -24.20 14.52 -20.82
CA ALA A 220 -24.49 15.45 -21.91
C ALA A 220 -24.81 14.73 -23.24
N ILE A 221 -24.05 13.69 -23.58
CA ILE A 221 -24.28 12.87 -24.79
C ILE A 221 -25.62 12.13 -24.71
N PHE A 222 -25.97 11.55 -23.55
CA PHE A 222 -27.26 10.89 -23.35
C PHE A 222 -28.42 11.88 -23.45
N LEU A 223 -28.29 13.09 -22.87
CA LEU A 223 -29.30 14.15 -22.99
C LEU A 223 -29.49 14.57 -24.46
N ALA A 224 -28.39 14.79 -25.19
CA ALA A 224 -28.45 15.16 -26.60
C ALA A 224 -29.04 14.04 -27.47
N ALA A 225 -28.61 12.79 -27.29
CA ALA A 225 -29.12 11.64 -28.02
C ALA A 225 -30.61 11.38 -27.72
N SER A 226 -31.03 11.54 -26.47
CA SER A 226 -32.44 11.48 -26.09
C SER A 226 -33.26 12.55 -26.79
N SER A 227 -32.74 13.78 -26.94
CA SER A 227 -33.41 14.85 -27.68
C SER A 227 -33.52 14.59 -29.18
N LEU A 228 -32.66 13.71 -29.71
CA LEU A 228 -32.59 13.32 -31.11
C LEU A 228 -33.25 11.96 -31.40
N GLY A 229 -33.79 11.28 -30.38
CA GLY A 229 -34.38 9.93 -30.52
C GLY A 229 -33.37 8.82 -30.84
N ILE A 230 -32.08 9.02 -30.54
CA ILE A 230 -31.01 8.06 -30.80
C ILE A 230 -30.81 7.16 -29.58
N GLU A 231 -30.93 5.84 -29.75
CA GLU A 231 -30.57 4.87 -28.71
C GLU A 231 -29.06 4.67 -28.65
N ILE A 232 -28.47 4.96 -27.49
CA ILE A 232 -27.05 4.69 -27.22
C ILE A 232 -26.94 3.35 -26.50
N ALA A 233 -26.04 2.49 -26.99
CA ALA A 233 -25.64 1.27 -26.29
C ALA A 233 -24.98 1.62 -24.93
N THR A 234 -25.81 1.61 -23.89
CA THR A 234 -25.45 1.85 -22.48
C THR A 234 -24.21 1.08 -21.99
N PRO A 235 -24.01 -0.22 -22.28
CA PRO A 235 -22.83 -0.93 -21.80
C PRO A 235 -21.52 -0.43 -22.42
N LEU A 236 -21.53 -0.02 -23.70
CA LEU A 236 -20.36 0.54 -24.37
C LEU A 236 -20.02 1.92 -23.79
N ALA A 237 -21.04 2.76 -23.61
CA ALA A 237 -20.94 4.10 -23.07
C ALA A 237 -20.35 4.09 -21.64
N VAL A 238 -20.82 3.18 -20.79
CA VAL A 238 -20.28 2.96 -19.45
C VAL A 238 -18.84 2.46 -19.50
N SER A 239 -18.52 1.52 -20.40
CA SER A 239 -17.15 0.98 -20.54
C SER A 239 -16.14 2.07 -20.94
N VAL A 240 -16.52 2.96 -21.86
CA VAL A 240 -15.69 4.12 -22.27
C VAL A 240 -15.53 5.12 -21.12
N ALA A 241 -16.54 5.29 -20.25
CA ALA A 241 -16.46 6.14 -19.07
C ALA A 241 -15.35 5.73 -18.09
N PHE A 242 -15.13 4.43 -17.95
CA PHE A 242 -14.18 3.86 -16.99
C PHE A 242 -12.72 3.86 -17.48
N LEU A 243 -12.51 4.02 -18.79
CA LEU A 243 -11.17 4.03 -19.39
C LEU A 243 -10.27 5.16 -18.84
N PRO A 244 -10.70 6.44 -18.81
CA PRO A 244 -9.85 7.52 -18.31
C PRO A 244 -9.46 7.37 -16.83
N PRO A 245 -10.38 7.02 -15.89
CA PRO A 245 -10.00 6.68 -14.51
C PRO A 245 -8.98 5.54 -14.44
N ALA A 246 -9.19 4.45 -15.19
CA ALA A 246 -8.29 3.30 -15.18
C ALA A 246 -6.87 3.66 -15.68
N ILE A 247 -6.77 4.45 -16.74
CA ILE A 247 -5.48 4.95 -17.27
C ILE A 247 -4.79 5.83 -16.22
N ALA A 248 -5.52 6.76 -15.60
CA ALA A 248 -4.97 7.64 -14.57
C ALA A 248 -4.43 6.85 -13.36
N MET A 249 -5.16 5.82 -12.92
CA MET A 249 -4.72 4.90 -11.86
C MET A 249 -3.45 4.14 -12.26
N GLY A 250 -3.38 3.63 -13.49
CA GLY A 250 -2.20 2.91 -14.01
C GLY A 250 -0.95 3.80 -14.08
N LEU A 251 -1.09 5.04 -14.54
CA LEU A 251 0.01 6.02 -14.58
C LEU A 251 0.51 6.37 -13.17
N THR A 252 -0.43 6.59 -12.24
CA THR A 252 -0.12 6.85 -10.83
C THR A 252 0.66 5.69 -10.22
N LEU A 253 0.24 4.44 -10.49
CA LEU A 253 0.92 3.24 -10.02
C LEU A 253 2.35 3.14 -10.55
N ARG A 254 2.57 3.36 -11.85
CA ARG A 254 3.91 3.32 -12.45
C ARG A 254 4.85 4.36 -11.84
N ARG A 255 4.35 5.59 -11.63
CA ARG A 255 5.14 6.66 -10.98
C ARG A 255 5.45 6.33 -9.53
N SER A 256 4.49 5.76 -8.81
CA SER A 256 4.66 5.29 -7.44
C SER A 256 5.75 4.22 -7.33
N VAL A 257 5.75 3.24 -8.23
CA VAL A 257 6.80 2.20 -8.28
C VAL A 257 8.19 2.80 -8.48
N ARG A 258 8.34 3.76 -9.41
CA ARG A 258 9.61 4.46 -9.64
C ARG A 258 10.07 5.24 -8.41
N ARG A 259 9.16 6.00 -7.79
CA ARG A 259 9.45 6.75 -6.57
C ARG A 259 9.89 5.85 -5.42
N ASN A 260 9.20 4.73 -5.22
CA ASN A 260 9.54 3.76 -4.18
C ASN A 260 10.90 3.10 -4.42
N ALA A 261 11.32 2.90 -5.68
CA ALA A 261 12.67 2.41 -5.98
C ALA A 261 13.75 3.40 -5.53
N VAL A 262 13.59 4.69 -5.85
CA VAL A 262 14.52 5.75 -5.42
C VAL A 262 14.57 5.86 -3.89
N LEU A 263 13.40 5.85 -3.23
CA LEU A 263 13.33 5.87 -1.77
C LEU A 263 13.97 4.63 -1.14
N SER A 264 13.87 3.47 -1.77
CA SER A 264 14.50 2.23 -1.30
C SER A 264 16.02 2.35 -1.28
N GLU A 265 16.62 2.87 -2.35
CA GLU A 265 18.06 3.09 -2.43
C GLU A 265 18.55 4.11 -1.39
N LEU A 266 17.82 5.21 -1.20
CA LEU A 266 18.12 6.19 -0.14
C LEU A 266 18.08 5.56 1.26
N TRP A 267 17.11 4.68 1.52
CA TRP A 267 17.00 3.99 2.79
C TRP A 267 18.11 2.95 3.00
N LYS A 268 18.47 2.20 1.96
CA LYS A 268 19.62 1.28 2.00
C LYS A 268 20.91 2.02 2.34
N HIS A 269 21.17 3.13 1.65
CA HIS A 269 22.33 3.97 1.91
C HIS A 269 22.36 4.50 3.35
N ARG A 270 21.23 5.03 3.83
CA ARG A 270 21.11 5.55 5.21
C ARG A 270 21.31 4.46 6.27
N GLU A 271 20.80 3.26 6.04
CA GLU A 271 20.93 2.16 7.00
C GLU A 271 22.35 1.60 7.04
N ARG A 272 23.04 1.57 5.90
CA ARG A 272 24.47 1.27 5.83
C ARG A 272 25.29 2.26 6.67
N LEU A 273 25.10 3.56 6.46
CA LEU A 273 25.80 4.61 7.23
C LEU A 273 25.57 4.48 8.75
N ARG A 274 24.37 4.11 9.18
CA ARG A 274 24.08 3.83 10.59
C ARG A 274 24.87 2.65 11.13
N THR A 275 24.94 1.57 10.35
CA THR A 275 25.65 0.35 10.74
C THR A 275 27.16 0.64 10.85
N GLU A 276 27.72 1.38 9.90
CA GLU A 276 29.12 1.81 9.91
C GLU A 276 29.43 2.73 11.11
N ALA A 277 28.56 3.68 11.42
CA ALA A 277 28.72 4.55 12.59
C ALA A 277 28.67 3.77 13.92
N ALA A 278 27.73 2.83 14.05
CA ALA A 278 27.62 1.99 15.25
C ALA A 278 28.85 1.08 15.45
N GLN A 279 29.43 0.57 14.35
CA GLN A 279 30.67 -0.24 14.40
C GLN A 279 31.92 0.59 14.68
N GLY A 280 31.94 1.87 14.25
CA GLY A 280 33.05 2.79 14.50
C GLY A 280 33.19 3.25 15.95
N ASP A 281 32.08 3.34 16.69
CA ASP A 281 32.09 3.72 18.12
C ASP A 281 32.55 2.58 19.05
N ASP A 282 32.50 1.32 18.60
CA ASP A 282 32.96 0.13 19.36
C ASP A 282 34.45 -0.22 19.10
N ALA A 283 35.16 0.52 18.24
CA ALA A 283 36.59 0.32 18.04
C ALA A 283 37.36 0.78 19.29
N PRO A 284 38.24 -0.04 19.89
CA PRO A 284 39.03 0.40 21.04
C PRO A 284 39.87 1.59 20.63
N ARG A 285 39.67 2.73 21.29
CA ARG A 285 40.57 3.88 21.20
C ARG A 285 41.90 3.43 21.80
N SER A 286 42.78 2.88 20.96
CA SER A 286 44.18 2.66 21.29
C SER A 286 44.83 4.04 21.45
N GLY A 287 44.89 4.50 22.70
CA GLY A 287 45.80 5.55 23.13
C GLY A 287 47.22 5.03 23.29
#